data_AF-A0A483CQX4-F1
#
_entry.id   AF-A0A483CQX4-F1
#
_cell.length_a   1.000
_cell.length_b   1.000
_cell.length_c   1.000
_cell.angle_alpha   90.00
_cell.angle_beta   90.00
_cell.angle_gamma   90.00
#
_symmetry.space_group_name_H-M   'P 1'
#
loop_
_entity.id
_entity.type
_entity.pdbx_description
1 polymer ?
#
loop_
_entity_poly.entity_id
_entity_poly.type
_entity_poly.pdbx_seq_one_letter_code
_entity_poly.pdbx_strand_id
1 'polypeptide(L)'
;MGFEKIGRIGLFEGRMICVLDGIGGFFFDDHALRSMKDGRRVGRVARSKSGRAVNVRYAGRMFTAAWADLLRVVQNGGKAAVFEVA
;
A
#
# COMPACT_ATOMS: atom_id res chain seq x y z
N MET A 1 1.97 16.19 13.87
CA MET A 1 2.58 15.40 12.78
C MET A 1 1.53 15.21 11.72
N GLY A 2 1.70 15.82 10.54
CA GLY A 2 0.76 15.68 9.43
C GLY A 2 1.09 14.44 8.61
N PHE A 3 0.08 13.65 8.26
CA PHE A 3 0.22 12.55 7.31
C PHE A 3 -0.07 13.11 5.91
N GLU A 4 0.91 13.11 5.02
CA GLU A 4 0.71 13.53 3.64
C GLU A 4 0.18 12.34 2.82
N LYS A 5 -0.97 12.53 2.16
CA LYS A 5 -1.50 11.53 1.24
C LYS A 5 -0.63 11.50 -0.01
N ILE A 6 -0.04 10.35 -0.28
CA ILE A 6 0.93 10.16 -1.38
C ILE A 6 0.54 8.99 -2.30
N GLY A 7 -0.68 8.48 -2.17
CA GLY A 7 -1.13 7.40 -3.03
C GLY A 7 -2.46 6.77 -2.64
N ARG A 8 -2.69 5.59 -3.22
CA ARG A 8 -3.92 4.84 -3.10
C ARG A 8 -3.72 3.35 -3.29
N ILE A 9 -4.47 2.55 -2.57
CA ILE A 9 -4.58 1.10 -2.78
C ILE A 9 -6.00 0.77 -3.26
N GLY A 10 -6.12 -0.01 -4.33
CA GLY A 10 -7.39 -0.48 -4.87
C GLY A 10 -7.33 -1.95 -5.27
N LEU A 11 -8.48 -2.53 -5.58
CA LEU A 11 -8.58 -3.87 -6.13
C LEU A 11 -8.68 -3.80 -7.67
N PHE A 12 -7.83 -4.53 -8.37
CA PHE A 12 -7.85 -4.66 -9.82
C PHE A 12 -7.62 -6.12 -10.20
N GLU A 13 -8.55 -6.72 -10.95
CA GLU A 13 -8.50 -8.14 -11.35
C GLU A 13 -8.21 -9.10 -10.18
N GLY A 14 -8.85 -8.86 -9.03
CA GLY A 14 -8.66 -9.68 -7.81
C GLY A 14 -7.34 -9.44 -7.07
N ARG A 15 -6.50 -8.51 -7.53
CA ARG A 15 -5.22 -8.17 -6.92
C ARG A 15 -5.26 -6.78 -6.29
N MET A 16 -4.68 -6.67 -5.09
CA MET A 16 -4.50 -5.37 -4.44
C MET A 16 -3.32 -4.64 -5.10
N ILE A 17 -3.62 -3.49 -5.70
CA ILE A 17 -2.67 -2.62 -6.39
C ILE A 17 -2.47 -1.34 -5.58
N CYS A 18 -1.22 -1.00 -5.33
CA CYS A 18 -0.80 0.25 -4.70
C CYS A 18 -0.22 1.18 -5.76
N VAL A 19 -0.73 2.41 -5.85
CA VAL A 19 -0.13 3.46 -6.67
C VAL A 19 0.34 4.56 -5.73
N LEU A 20 1.64 4.86 -5.79
CA LEU A 20 2.24 5.99 -5.09
C LEU A 20 2.49 7.11 -6.10
N ASP A 21 1.92 8.28 -5.85
CA ASP A 21 1.91 9.41 -6.77
C ASP A 21 3.36 9.90 -7.01
N GLY A 22 3.74 10.02 -8.28
CA GLY A 22 5.11 10.38 -8.68
C GLY A 22 6.16 9.28 -8.48
N ILE A 23 5.80 8.11 -7.94
CA ILE A 23 6.75 7.01 -7.67
C ILE A 23 6.47 5.80 -8.59
N GLY A 24 5.23 5.30 -8.63
CA GLY A 24 4.89 4.16 -9.48
C GLY A 24 3.76 3.27 -8.96
N GLY A 25 3.50 2.19 -9.71
CA GLY A 25 2.51 1.17 -9.41
C GLY A 25 3.15 -0.12 -8.88
N PHE A 26 2.52 -0.72 -7.88
CA PHE A 26 2.99 -1.89 -7.17
C PHE A 26 1.86 -2.87 -6.90
N PHE A 27 2.21 -4.13 -6.70
CA PHE A 27 1.30 -5.14 -6.17
C PHE A 27 1.92 -5.86 -4.99
N PHE A 28 1.05 -6.45 -4.17
CA PHE A 28 1.44 -7.22 -3.01
C PHE A 28 1.47 -8.71 -3.34
N ASP A 29 2.51 -9.39 -2.87
CA ASP A 29 2.70 -10.83 -2.97
C ASP A 29 3.20 -11.30 -1.61
N ASP A 30 2.28 -11.81 -0.79
CA ASP A 30 2.49 -12.08 0.63
C ASP A 30 3.10 -10.86 1.36
N HIS A 31 4.31 -10.98 1.91
CA HIS A 31 5.02 -9.88 2.57
C HIS A 31 5.89 -9.03 1.63
N ALA A 32 5.89 -9.30 0.33
CA ALA A 32 6.66 -8.56 -0.67
C ALA A 32 5.84 -7.43 -1.33
N LEU A 33 6.50 -6.29 -1.52
CA LEU A 33 6.04 -5.25 -2.45
C LEU A 33 6.76 -5.46 -3.78
N ARG A 34 6.01 -5.67 -4.85
CA ARG A 34 6.55 -5.90 -6.20
C ARG A 34 6.18 -4.78 -7.14
N SER A 35 7.12 -4.40 -8.00
CA SER A 35 6.93 -3.39 -9.04
C SER A 35 6.02 -3.93 -10.14
N MET A 36 5.04 -3.14 -10.58
CA MET A 36 4.25 -3.49 -11.77
C MET A 36 5.04 -3.38 -13.08
N LYS A 37 6.18 -2.67 -13.07
CA LYS A 37 7.01 -2.48 -14.28
C LYS A 37 7.74 -3.76 -14.70
N ASP A 38 8.28 -4.49 -13.72
CA ASP A 38 9.19 -5.62 -13.97
C ASP A 38 8.96 -6.83 -13.05
N GLY A 39 7.95 -6.78 -12.17
CA GLY A 39 7.61 -7.85 -11.22
C GLY A 39 8.63 -8.07 -10.10
N ARG A 40 9.71 -7.28 -10.05
CA ARG A 40 10.78 -7.44 -9.06
C ARG A 40 10.31 -7.00 -7.68
N ARG A 41 10.81 -7.67 -6.65
CA ARG A 41 10.64 -7.24 -5.28
C ARG A 41 11.43 -5.95 -5.05
N VAL A 42 10.74 -4.91 -4.62
CA VAL A 42 11.31 -3.57 -4.37
C VAL A 42 11.07 -3.09 -2.94
N GLY A 43 10.31 -3.86 -2.16
CA GLY A 43 9.99 -3.51 -0.78
C GLY A 43 9.37 -4.65 0.00
N ARG A 44 8.78 -4.28 1.13
CA ARG A 44 8.07 -5.22 2.01
C ARG A 44 6.81 -4.59 2.59
N VAL A 45 5.83 -5.44 2.87
CA VAL A 45 4.57 -5.05 3.50
C VAL A 45 4.39 -5.83 4.81
N ALA A 46 3.95 -5.15 5.85
CA ALA A 46 3.71 -5.74 7.16
C ALA A 46 2.58 -5.02 7.89
N ARG A 47 1.86 -5.74 8.75
CA ARG A 47 0.87 -5.12 9.63
C ARG A 47 1.58 -4.21 10.63
N SER A 48 0.96 -3.07 10.96
CA SER A 48 1.47 -2.18 11.99
C SER A 48 1.42 -2.86 13.37
N LYS A 49 2.24 -2.39 14.33
CA LYS A 49 2.26 -2.93 15.70
C LYS A 49 0.89 -2.88 16.39
N SER A 50 0.09 -1.85 16.11
CA SER A 50 -1.26 -1.71 16.66
C SER A 50 -2.31 -2.56 15.93
N GLY A 51 -1.96 -3.19 14.81
CA GLY A 51 -2.88 -3.97 13.99
C GLY A 51 -3.88 -3.14 13.18
N ARG A 52 -3.88 -1.81 13.33
CA ARG A 52 -4.87 -0.89 12.73
C ARG A 52 -4.50 -0.41 11.32
N ALA A 53 -3.29 -0.71 10.87
CA ALA A 53 -2.78 -0.28 9.57
C ALA A 53 -1.88 -1.33 8.95
N VAL A 54 -1.62 -1.18 7.66
CA VAL A 54 -0.61 -1.92 6.90
C VAL A 54 0.49 -0.94 6.50
N ASN A 55 1.72 -1.29 6.83
CA ASN A 55 2.90 -0.51 6.54
C ASN A 55 3.62 -1.09 5.33
N VAL A 56 3.92 -0.21 4.37
CA VAL A 56 4.67 -0.52 3.16
C VAL A 56 6.03 0.16 3.28
N ARG A 57 7.11 -0.60 3.16
CA ARG A 57 8.48 -0.07 3.13
C ARG A 57 9.04 -0.17 1.72
N TYR A 58 9.49 0.95 1.21
CA TYR A 58 10.07 1.09 -0.12
C TYR A 58 11.13 2.20 -0.10
N ALA A 59 12.31 1.92 -0.67
CA ALA A 59 13.41 2.90 -0.79
C ALA A 59 13.73 3.66 0.52
N GLY A 60 13.76 2.95 1.67
CA GLY A 60 14.03 3.56 2.98
C GLY A 60 12.87 4.34 3.60
N ARG A 61 11.79 4.58 2.86
CA ARG A 61 10.59 5.31 3.28
C ARG A 61 9.51 4.35 3.78
N MET A 62 8.63 4.85 4.64
CA MET A 62 7.50 4.08 5.16
C MET A 62 6.18 4.76 4.79
N PHE A 63 5.29 3.97 4.20
CA PHE A 63 3.96 4.37 3.84
C PHE A 63 2.95 3.53 4.62
N THR A 64 1.76 4.06 4.85
CA THR A 64 0.74 3.38 5.62
C THR A 64 -0.66 3.55 5.01
N ALA A 65 -1.46 2.51 5.12
CA ALA A 65 -2.89 2.53 4.80
C ALA A 65 -3.68 1.91 5.96
N ALA A 66 -4.82 2.50 6.30
CA ALA A 66 -5.66 2.02 7.37
C ALA A 66 -6.24 0.64 7.03
N TRP A 67 -6.18 -0.29 7.99
CA TRP A 67 -6.68 -1.65 7.79
C TRP A 67 -8.18 -1.69 7.47
N ALA A 68 -8.97 -0.83 8.15
CA ALA A 68 -10.40 -0.74 7.91
C ALA A 68 -10.73 -0.32 6.47
N ASP A 69 -9.97 0.62 5.91
CA ASP A 69 -10.18 1.07 4.53
C ASP A 69 -9.79 -0.03 3.52
N LEU A 70 -8.71 -0.76 3.79
CA LEU A 70 -8.32 -1.91 2.97
C LEU A 70 -9.39 -3.01 2.97
N LEU A 71 -9.98 -3.31 4.13
CA LEU A 71 -11.11 -4.24 4.23
C LEU A 71 -12.31 -3.76 3.41
N ARG A 72 -12.64 -2.46 3.48
CA ARG A 72 -13.73 -1.88 2.67
C ARG A 72 -13.44 -2.00 1.18
N VAL A 73 -12.19 -1.81 0.75
CA VAL A 73 -11.77 -2.01 -0.65
C VAL A 73 -11.99 -3.45 -1.11
N VAL A 74 -11.65 -4.43 -0.28
CA VAL A 74 -11.82 -5.85 -0.63
C VAL A 74 -13.30 -6.23 -0.67
N GLN A 75 -14.12 -5.72 0.26
CA GLN A 75 -15.53 -6.08 0.36
C GLN A 75 -16.42 -5.38 -0.66
N ASN A 76 -16.17 -4.09 -0.91
CA ASN A 76 -17.08 -3.22 -1.66
C ASN A 76 -16.43 -2.57 -2.88
N GLY A 77 -15.15 -2.83 -3.13
CA GLY A 77 -14.37 -2.12 -4.14
C GLY A 77 -13.97 -0.71 -3.70
N GLY A 78 -13.46 0.09 -4.63
CA GLY A 78 -13.01 1.46 -4.37
C GLY A 78 -11.51 1.57 -4.08
N LYS A 79 -11.13 2.61 -3.33
CA LYS A 79 -9.72 2.99 -3.09
C LYS A 79 -9.51 3.44 -1.64
N ALA A 80 -8.47 2.91 -1.00
CA ALA A 80 -7.97 3.36 0.29
C ALA A 80 -6.84 4.37 0.08
N ALA A 81 -6.75 5.40 0.92
CA ALA A 81 -5.65 6.36 0.87
C ALA A 81 -4.36 5.75 1.44
N VAL A 82 -3.23 6.13 0.85
CA VAL A 82 -1.90 5.80 1.35
C VAL A 82 -1.22 7.08 1.79
N PHE A 83 -0.61 7.05 2.97
CA PHE A 83 0.07 8.19 3.57
C PHE A 83 1.54 7.88 3.81
N GLU A 84 2.40 8.86 3.65
CA GLU A 84 3.78 8.75 4.11
C GLU A 84 3.88 8.99 5.62
N VAL A 85 4.72 8.19 6.28
CA VAL A 85 5.02 8.31 7.71
C VAL A 85 6.47 8.80 7.82
N ALA A 86 6.65 10.02 8.33
CA ALA A 86 7.94 10.62 8.65
C ALA A 86 8.55 10.05 9.93
#